data_AF-A0A7Y1XGJ8-F1
#
_entry.id   AF-A0A7Y1XGJ8-F1
#
_cell.length_a   1.000
_cell.length_b   1.000
_cell.length_c   1.000
_cell.angle_alpha   90.00
_cell.angle_beta   90.00
_cell.angle_gamma   90.00
#
_symmetry.space_group_name_H-M   'P 1'
#
loop_
_entity.id
_entity.type
_entity.pdbx_description
1 polymer ?
#
loop_
_entity_poly.entity_id
_entity_poly.type
_entity_poly.pdbx_seq_one_letter_code
_entity_poly.pdbx_strand_id
1 'polypeptide(L)' 'MSVARITEISASSKKSFDDAIENGVERANKTLKNITSAWVKDQNV' A
#
# COMPACT_ATOMS: atom_id res chain seq x y z
N MET A 1 0.89 -10.59 23.50
CA MET A 1 0.50 -11.37 22.30
C MET A 1 0.62 -10.43 21.11
N SER A 2 1.66 -10.54 20.27
CA SER A 2 1.87 -9.66 19.10
C SER A 2 1.10 -10.23 17.91
N VAL A 3 -0.07 -9.70 17.63
CA VAL A 3 -0.85 -10.06 16.45
C VAL A 3 -0.47 -9.10 15.33
N ALA A 4 0.18 -9.61 14.28
CA ALA A 4 0.46 -8.83 13.08
C ALA A 4 -0.79 -8.81 12.18
N ARG A 5 -1.17 -7.62 11.72
CA ARG A 5 -2.24 -7.44 10.73
C ARG A 5 -1.61 -7.25 9.36
N ILE A 6 -1.85 -8.18 8.46
CA ILE A 6 -1.46 -8.08 7.06
C ILE A 6 -2.71 -7.66 6.27
N THR A 7 -2.60 -6.59 5.49
CA THR A 7 -3.70 -6.07 4.66
C THR A 7 -3.17 -5.86 3.26
N GLU A 8 -3.82 -6.47 2.27
CA GLU A 8 -3.48 -6.31 0.84
C GLU A 8 -4.30 -5.14 0.28
N ILE A 9 -3.62 -4.22 -0.41
CA ILE A 9 -4.25 -3.07 -1.07
C ILE A 9 -3.82 -3.01 -2.53
N SER A 10 -4.77 -2.68 -3.40
CA SER A 10 -4.51 -2.43 -4.81
C SER A 10 -4.79 -0.96 -5.09
N ALA A 11 -3.81 -0.28 -5.66
CA ALA A 11 -3.92 1.11 -6.07
C ALA A 11 -3.62 1.21 -7.57
N SER A 12 -4.41 2.01 -8.28
CA SER A 12 -4.26 2.25 -9.71
C SER A 12 -4.13 3.74 -9.95
N SER A 13 -3.17 4.15 -10.77
CA SER A 13 -3.04 5.54 -11.24
C SER A 13 -3.01 5.59 -12.76
N LYS A 14 -3.46 6.72 -13.32
CA LYS A 14 -3.40 7.04 -14.75
C LYS A 14 -2.06 7.66 -15.16
N LYS A 15 -1.21 8.06 -14.20
CA LYS A 15 0.08 8.73 -14.47
C LYS A 15 1.22 7.74 -14.62
N SER A 16 1.46 6.96 -13.58
CA SER A 16 2.58 6.01 -13.52
C SER A 16 2.34 5.01 -12.39
N PHE A 17 3.15 3.94 -12.41
CA PHE A 17 3.17 2.95 -11.35
C PHE A 17 3.62 3.54 -10.01
N ASP A 18 4.63 4.40 -9.99
CA ASP A 18 5.11 5.06 -8.76
C ASP A 18 4.03 5.92 -8.12
N ASP A 19 3.27 6.67 -8.93
CA ASP A 19 2.14 7.48 -8.44
C ASP A 19 1.01 6.58 -7.88
N ALA A 20 0.81 5.39 -8.44
CA ALA A 20 -0.14 4.42 -7.88
C ALA A 20 0.32 3.90 -6.51
N ILE A 21 1.61 3.59 -6.34
CA ILE A 21 2.17 3.15 -5.06
C ILE A 21 2.01 4.24 -4.01
N GLU A 22 2.43 5.47 -4.33
CA GLU A 22 2.42 6.59 -3.38
C GLU A 22 1.00 6.88 -2.87
N ASN A 23 0.03 6.95 -3.79
CA ASN A 23 -1.39 7.10 -3.45
C ASN A 23 -1.92 5.93 -2.59
N GLY A 24 -1.52 4.69 -2.92
CA GLY A 24 -1.90 3.50 -2.16
C GLY A 24 -1.38 3.53 -0.72
N VAL A 25 -0.11 3.89 -0.53
CA VAL A 25 0.53 4.02 0.78
C VAL A 25 -0.09 5.16 1.58
N GLU A 26 -0.34 6.32 0.96
CA GLU A 26 -0.96 7.46 1.63
C GLU A 26 -2.38 7.11 2.13
N ARG A 27 -3.17 6.41 1.30
CA ARG A 27 -4.49 5.93 1.69
C ARG A 27 -4.41 4.89 2.82
N ALA A 28 -3.44 3.98 2.78
CA ALA A 28 -3.23 3.01 3.84
C ALA A 28 -2.92 3.70 5.17
N ASN A 29 -2.02 4.69 5.16
CA ASN A 29 -1.58 5.43 6.34
C ASN A 29 -2.73 6.22 7.01
N LYS A 30 -3.73 6.66 6.24
CA LYS A 30 -4.94 7.32 6.78
C LYS A 30 -5.78 6.40 7.68
N THR A 31 -5.74 5.08 7.47
CA THR A 31 -6.57 4.11 8.20
C THR A 31 -5.79 3.14 9.09
N LEU A 32 -4.56 2.79 8.71
CA LEU A 32 -3.71 1.84 9.41
C LEU A 32 -2.60 2.61 10.12
N LYS A 33 -2.56 2.49 11.45
CA LYS A 33 -1.49 3.08 12.28
C LYS A 33 -0.35 2.07 12.44
N ASN A 34 0.89 2.57 12.54
CA ASN A 34 2.11 1.77 12.74
C ASN A 34 2.48 0.84 11.57
N ILE A 35 2.31 1.30 10.33
CA ILE A 35 2.81 0.58 9.15
C ILE A 35 4.34 0.50 9.23
N THR A 36 4.88 -0.72 9.24
CA THR A 36 6.33 -0.97 9.41
C THR A 36 7.02 -1.35 8.11
N SER A 37 6.28 -1.93 7.15
CA SER A 37 6.79 -2.28 5.83
C SER A 37 5.64 -2.33 4.83
N ALA A 38 5.97 -2.03 3.57
CA ALA A 38 5.11 -2.24 2.42
C ALA A 38 5.93 -2.98 1.37
N TRP A 39 5.31 -3.93 0.69
CA TRP A 39 5.94 -4.74 -0.36
C TRP A 39 5.04 -4.78 -1.58
N VAL A 40 5.64 -4.73 -2.77
CA VAL A 40 4.93 -4.86 -4.03
C VAL A 40 4.88 -6.34 -4.37
N LYS A 41 3.67 -6.91 -4.37
CA LYS A 41 3.45 -8.32 -4.69
C LYS A 41 3.34 -8.55 -6.19
N ASP A 42 2.68 -7.64 -6.90
CA ASP A 42 2.47 -7.74 -8.34
C ASP A 42 2.37 -6.33 -8.96
N GLN A 43 2.88 -6.18 -10.17
CA GLN A 43 2.79 -4.93 -10.94
C GLN A 43 2.15 -5.21 -12.30
N ASN A 44 1.10 -4.47 -12.62
CA ASN A 44 0.49 -4.50 -13.95
C ASN A 44 0.51 -3.06 -14.49
N VAL A 45 1.09 -2.87 -15.68
CA VAL A 45 1.28 -1.57 -16.33
C VAL A 45 0.30 -1.42 -17.49
#